data_AF-A0A0J8VLL6-F1
#
_entry.id   AF-A0A0J8VLL6-F1
#
_cell.length_a   1.000
_cell.length_b   1.000
_cell.length_c   1.000
_cell.angle_alpha   90.00
_cell.angle_beta   90.00
_cell.angle_gamma   90.00
#
_symmetry.space_group_name_H-M   'P 1'
#
loop_
_entity.id
_entity.type
_entity.pdbx_description
1 polymer ?
#
loop_
_entity_poly.entity_id
_entity_poly.type
_entity_poly.pdbx_seq_one_letter_code
_entity_poly.pdbx_strand_id
1 'polypeptide(L)'
;MGALTVAVIALIIAVWHEINRFPATGKSIIAMQNEIDNLKNQNESLTSDIEQLKDEMLELSNQLNRMKDPEYCALLDASDGHGLYELEKSRGEI
;
A
#
# COMPACT_ATOMS: atom_id res chain seq x y z
N MET A 1 -63.68 -20.43 6.14
CA MET A 1 -62.48 -21.00 6.80
C MET A 1 -61.24 -21.09 5.90
N GLY A 2 -61.30 -20.90 4.58
CA GLY A 2 -60.13 -21.06 3.69
C GLY A 2 -59.17 -19.87 3.58
N ALA A 3 -59.61 -18.62 3.79
CA ALA A 3 -58.74 -17.46 3.63
C ALA A 3 -57.73 -17.30 4.78
N LEU A 4 -58.15 -17.60 6.01
CA LEU A 4 -57.30 -17.57 7.20
C LEU A 4 -56.19 -18.62 7.15
N THR A 5 -56.50 -19.84 6.67
CA THR A 5 -55.49 -20.90 6.54
C THR A 5 -54.45 -20.58 5.48
N VAL A 6 -54.85 -19.99 4.35
CA VAL A 6 -53.92 -19.52 3.31
C VAL A 6 -53.02 -18.40 3.83
N ALA A 7 -53.56 -17.45 4.58
CA ALA A 7 -52.77 -16.37 5.18
C ALA A 7 -51.73 -16.90 6.17
N VAL A 8 -52.10 -17.87 7.02
CA VAL A 8 -51.18 -18.50 7.98
C VAL A 8 -50.06 -19.26 7.26
N ILE A 9 -50.37 -20.02 6.20
CA ILE A 9 -49.36 -20.74 5.41
C ILE A 9 -48.41 -19.77 4.71
N ALA A 10 -48.93 -18.69 4.13
CA ALA A 10 -48.10 -17.66 3.50
C ALA A 10 -47.13 -17.00 4.50
N LEU A 11 -47.59 -16.74 5.74
CA LEU A 11 -46.77 -16.16 6.80
C LEU A 11 -45.65 -17.12 7.22
N ILE A 12 -45.94 -18.43 7.34
CA ILE A 12 -44.92 -19.45 7.65
C ILE A 12 -43.85 -19.53 6.55
N ILE A 13 -44.24 -19.50 5.28
CA ILE A 13 -43.30 -19.52 4.15
C ILE A 13 -42.43 -18.25 4.13
N ALA A 14 -43.03 -17.09 4.38
CA ALA A 14 -42.30 -15.82 4.44
C ALA A 14 -41.26 -15.83 5.57
N VAL A 15 -41.65 -16.27 6.77
CA VAL A 15 -40.74 -16.39 7.92
C VAL A 15 -39.62 -17.40 7.64
N TRP A 16 -39.94 -18.55 7.04
CA TRP A 16 -38.92 -19.54 6.69
C TRP A 16 -37.93 -19.03 5.64
N HIS A 17 -38.43 -18.36 4.60
CA HIS A 17 -37.60 -17.75 3.57
C HIS A 17 -36.66 -16.68 4.14
N GLU A 18 -37.16 -15.86 5.07
CA GLU A 18 -36.37 -14.82 5.73
C GLU A 18 -35.30 -15.43 6.65
N ILE A 19 -35.67 -16.42 7.48
CA ILE A 19 -34.75 -17.19 8.31
C ILE A 19 -33.66 -17.88 7.48
N ASN A 20 -33.98 -18.38 6.28
CA ASN A 20 -33.01 -19.07 5.43
C ASN A 20 -32.12 -18.10 4.63
N ARG A 21 -32.56 -16.86 4.43
CA ARG A 21 -31.78 -15.79 3.78
C ARG A 21 -30.72 -15.18 4.71
N PHE A 22 -31.04 -15.00 6.00
CA PHE A 22 -30.09 -14.48 6.99
C PHE A 22 -28.76 -15.25 7.11
N PRO A 23 -28.70 -16.59 7.15
CA PRO A 23 -27.43 -17.32 7.24
C PRO A 23 -26.60 -17.21 5.94
N ALA A 24 -27.23 -17.07 4.77
CA ALA A 24 -26.52 -16.79 3.53
C ALA A 24 -25.90 -15.37 3.55
N THR A 25 -26.63 -14.38 4.06
CA THR A 25 -26.11 -13.03 4.29
C THR A 25 -24.98 -13.03 5.33
N GLY A 26 -25.10 -13.78 6.42
CA GLY A 26 -24.04 -13.92 7.43
C GLY A 26 -22.75 -14.52 6.86
N LYS A 27 -22.85 -15.59 6.05
CA LYS A 27 -21.70 -16.17 5.35
C LYS A 27 -21.07 -15.18 4.37
N SER A 28 -21.88 -14.41 3.65
CA SER A 28 -21.38 -13.37 2.74
C SER A 28 -20.66 -12.25 3.49
N ILE A 29 -21.15 -11.83 4.66
CA ILE A 29 -20.51 -10.80 5.48
C ILE A 29 -19.16 -11.30 6.01
N ILE A 30 -19.09 -12.54 6.49
CA ILE A 30 -17.83 -13.15 6.93
C ILE A 30 -16.83 -13.27 5.77
N ALA A 31 -17.29 -13.69 4.58
CA ALA A 31 -16.45 -13.75 3.40
C ALA A 31 -15.93 -12.36 3.00
N MET A 32 -16.79 -11.35 2.96
CA MET A 32 -16.40 -9.96 2.70
C MET A 32 -15.42 -9.43 3.75
N GLN A 33 -15.61 -9.79 5.02
CA GLN A 33 -14.69 -9.38 6.09
C GLN A 33 -13.30 -10.00 5.91
N ASN A 34 -13.24 -11.29 5.56
CA ASN A 34 -11.97 -11.95 5.23
C ASN A 34 -11.29 -11.34 4.00
N GLU A 35 -12.07 -10.96 2.98
CA GLU A 35 -11.54 -10.28 1.79
C GLU A 35 -10.98 -8.89 2.13
N ILE A 36 -11.67 -8.13 2.97
CA ILE A 36 -11.21 -6.82 3.45
C ILE A 36 -9.91 -6.98 4.25
N ASP A 37 -9.83 -7.95 5.16
CA ASP A 37 -8.63 -8.20 5.95
C ASP A 37 -7.46 -8.65 5.06
N ASN A 38 -7.72 -9.49 4.06
CA ASN A 38 -6.70 -9.89 3.10
C ASN A 38 -6.20 -8.70 2.25
N LEU A 39 -7.12 -7.86 1.75
CA LEU A 39 -6.76 -6.65 1.00
C LEU A 39 -5.97 -5.67 1.87
N LYS A 40 -6.32 -5.54 3.15
CA LYS A 40 -5.59 -4.70 4.09
C LYS A 40 -4.15 -5.21 4.26
N ASN A 41 -3.97 -6.50 4.49
CA ASN A 41 -2.64 -7.10 4.63
C ASN A 41 -1.80 -6.95 3.34
N GLN A 42 -2.43 -7.12 2.18
CA GLN A 42 -1.75 -6.90 0.89
C GLN A 42 -1.33 -5.44 0.72
N ASN A 43 -2.17 -4.49 1.15
CA ASN A 43 -1.85 -3.06 1.08
C ASN A 43 -0.71 -2.68 2.04
N GLU A 44 -0.68 -3.25 3.24
CA GLU A 44 0.44 -3.08 4.18
C GLU A 44 1.74 -3.65 3.58
N SER A 45 1.71 -4.84 2.98
CA SER A 45 2.87 -5.42 2.29
C SER A 45 3.35 -4.54 1.14
N LEU A 46 2.45 -4.07 0.28
CA LEU A 46 2.79 -3.19 -0.84
C LEU A 46 3.38 -1.86 -0.36
N THR A 47 2.89 -1.33 0.76
CA THR A 47 3.44 -0.11 1.35
C THR A 47 4.87 -0.33 1.79
N SER A 48 5.15 -1.45 2.47
CA SER A 48 6.51 -1.83 2.87
C SER A 48 7.44 -2.00 1.66
N ASP A 49 6.97 -2.65 0.59
CA ASP A 49 7.75 -2.85 -0.62
C ASP A 49 8.09 -1.51 -1.31
N ILE A 50 7.13 -0.56 -1.33
CA ILE A 50 7.33 0.79 -1.86
C ILE A 50 8.36 1.57 -1.05
N GLU A 51 8.31 1.47 0.28
CA GLU A 51 9.30 2.11 1.16
C GLU A 51 10.70 1.56 0.90
N GLN A 52 10.84 0.23 0.80
CA GLN A 52 12.12 -0.41 0.48
C GLN A 52 12.64 0.04 -0.90
N LEU A 53 11.79 0.04 -1.93
CA LEU A 53 12.16 0.48 -3.28
C LEU A 53 12.61 1.95 -3.30
N LYS A 54 11.99 2.80 -2.49
CA LYS A 54 12.37 4.21 -2.37
C LYS A 54 13.76 4.37 -1.76
N ASP A 55 14.07 3.59 -0.72
CA ASP A 55 15.39 3.59 -0.09
C ASP A 55 16.47 3.07 -1.05
N GLU A 56 16.20 1.96 -1.76
CA GLU A 56 17.08 1.42 -2.78
C GLU A 56 17.33 2.43 -3.93
N MET A 57 16.29 3.15 -4.36
CA MET A 57 16.42 4.19 -5.38
C MET A 57 17.27 5.37 -4.90
N LEU A 58 17.12 5.77 -3.64
CA LEU A 58 17.94 6.84 -3.05
C LEU A 58 19.41 6.42 -2.94
N GLU A 59 19.66 5.18 -2.54
CA GLU A 59 21.01 4.62 -2.51
C GLU A 59 21.64 4.57 -3.92
N LEU A 60 20.91 4.06 -4.92
CA LEU A 60 21.37 4.03 -6.31
C LEU A 60 21.64 5.43 -6.85
N SER A 61 20.79 6.41 -6.51
CA SER A 61 21.01 7.81 -6.89
C SER A 61 22.30 8.38 -6.30
N ASN A 62 22.58 8.09 -5.03
CA ASN A 62 23.82 8.49 -4.37
C ASN A 62 25.05 7.81 -4.99
N GLN A 63 24.97 6.50 -5.27
CA GLN A 63 26.04 5.77 -5.94
C GLN A 63 26.31 6.33 -7.35
N LEU A 64 25.25 6.67 -8.09
CA LEU A 64 25.38 7.29 -9.42
C LEU A 64 26.01 8.68 -9.33
N ASN A 65 25.63 9.49 -8.34
CA ASN A 65 26.24 10.81 -8.15
C ASN A 65 27.74 10.69 -7.86
N ARG A 66 28.12 9.74 -6.99
CA ARG A 66 29.53 9.44 -6.68
C ARG A 66 30.32 8.91 -7.88
N MET A 67 29.69 8.14 -8.77
CA MET A 67 30.33 7.70 -10.02
C MET A 67 30.47 8.83 -11.03
N LYS A 68 29.47 9.73 -11.10
CA LYS A 68 29.49 10.87 -12.01
C LYS A 68 30.56 11.89 -11.60
N ASP A 69 30.73 12.11 -10.31
CA ASP A 69 31.63 13.13 -9.79
C ASP A 69 32.35 12.70 -8.49
N PRO A 70 33.30 11.76 -8.60
CA PRO A 70 33.97 11.20 -7.44
C PRO A 70 34.85 12.21 -6.70
N GLU A 71 35.45 13.17 -7.43
CA GLU A 71 36.34 14.18 -6.86
C GLU A 71 35.57 15.19 -6.01
N TYR A 72 34.43 15.68 -6.51
CA TYR A 72 33.54 16.54 -5.73
C TYR A 72 32.99 15.82 -4.50
N CYS A 73 32.54 14.56 -4.66
CA CYS A 73 32.05 13.77 -3.53
C CYS A 73 33.14 13.50 -2.48
N ALA A 74 34.39 13.25 -2.88
CA ALA A 74 35.49 13.05 -1.95
C ALA A 74 35.80 14.31 -1.13
N LEU A 75 35.74 15.48 -1.76
CA LEU A 75 35.92 16.78 -1.09
C LEU A 75 34.76 17.09 -0.13
N LEU A 76 33.52 16.75 -0.51
CA LEU A 76 32.35 16.82 0.36
C LEU A 76 32.51 15.92 1.60
N ASP A 77 32.92 14.66 1.39
CA ASP A 77 33.14 13.69 2.47
C ASP A 77 34.26 14.14 3.41
N ALA A 78 35.30 14.82 2.88
CA ALA A 78 36.38 15.43 3.65
C ALA A 78 35.98 16.77 4.33
N SER A 79 34.79 17.30 4.04
CA SER A 79 34.36 18.65 4.42
C SER A 79 35.35 19.74 4.00
N ASP A 80 36.06 19.54 2.88
CA ASP A 80 37.04 20.48 2.35
C ASP A 80 36.38 21.51 1.44
N GLY A 81 35.86 22.58 2.06
CA GLY A 81 35.25 23.69 1.35
C GLY A 81 36.22 24.47 0.44
N HIS A 82 37.53 24.45 0.74
CA HIS A 82 38.50 25.14 -0.12
C HIS A 82 38.74 24.35 -1.40
N GLY A 83 38.93 23.04 -1.29
CA GLY A 83 39.03 22.15 -2.45
C GLY A 83 37.78 22.18 -3.33
N LEU A 84 36.57 22.23 -2.74
CA LEU A 84 35.33 22.38 -3.50
C LEU A 84 35.31 23.69 -4.31
N TYR A 85 35.73 24.81 -3.72
CA TYR A 85 35.82 26.09 -4.40
C TYR A 85 36.83 26.08 -5.56
N GLU A 86 38.01 25.47 -5.36
CA GLU A 86 39.01 25.34 -6.43
C GLU A 86 38.51 24.44 -7.57
N LEU A 87 37.80 23.36 -7.24
CA LEU A 87 37.19 22.45 -8.21
C LEU A 87 36.13 23.17 -9.06
N GLU A 88 35.17 23.84 -8.43
CA GLU A 88 34.12 24.60 -9.14
C GLU A 88 34.71 25.72 -10.02
N LYS A 89 35.74 26.42 -9.52
CA LYS A 89 36.48 27.43 -10.31
C LYS A 89 37.18 26.82 -11.51
N SER A 90 37.81 25.64 -11.36
CA SER A 90 38.49 24.96 -12.47
C SER A 90 37.53 24.48 -13.56
N ARG A 91 36.27 24.20 -13.18
CA ARG A 91 35.18 23.81 -14.09
C ARG A 91 34.48 25.00 -14.73
N GLY A 92 34.74 26.21 -14.24
CA GLY A 92 34.12 27.45 -14.72
C GLY A 92 32.66 27.59 -14.29
N GLU A 93 32.27 26.94 -13.19
CA GLU A 93 30.91 27.02 -12.62
C GLU A 93 30.74 28.24 -11.69
N ILE A 94 31.85 28.90 -11.34
CA ILE A 94 31.96 30.16 -10.58
C ILE A 94 33.14 31.01 -11.05
#